data_AF-A0A6G7Y9M7-F1
#
_entry.id   AF-A0A6G7Y9M7-F1
#
_cell.length_a   1.000
_cell.length_b   1.000
_cell.length_c   1.000
_cell.angle_alpha   90.00
_cell.angle_beta   90.00
_cell.angle_gamma   90.00
#
_symmetry.space_group_name_H-M   'P 1'
#
loop_
_entity.id
_entity.type
_entity.pdbx_description
1 polymer ?
#
loop_
_entity_poly.entity_id
_entity_poly.type
_entity_poly.pdbx_seq_one_letter_code
_entity_poly.pdbx_strand_id
1 'polypeptide(L)'
;MSTPAETVDTPYGRFARATSGLFVAGGDPELAVSTQSAGRVPELAARLAAFARAPRAWTRRATDAVVRAFSEGEPSASDLDEAAADLRLETVEVRDDGAVVLHLEDGCGEHFMQGYWPAVRFDDDGDVVEVTVEA
;
A
#
# COMPACT_ATOMS: atom_id res chain seq x y z
N MET A 1 -30.21 -14.22 -3.24
CA MET A 1 -30.03 -13.38 -4.44
C MET A 1 -28.77 -12.59 -4.22
N SER A 2 -27.68 -12.89 -4.95
CA SER A 2 -26.44 -12.12 -4.85
C SER A 2 -26.62 -10.80 -5.57
N THR A 3 -26.42 -9.69 -4.87
CA THR A 3 -26.36 -8.36 -5.48
C THR A 3 -25.19 -8.35 -6.47
N PRO A 4 -25.36 -7.89 -7.72
CA PRO A 4 -24.24 -7.75 -8.64
C PRO A 4 -23.23 -6.75 -8.07
N ALA A 5 -21.93 -7.06 -8.18
CA ALA A 5 -20.86 -6.18 -7.74
C ALA A 5 -20.94 -4.85 -8.51
N GLU A 6 -21.14 -3.76 -7.79
CA GLU A 6 -21.13 -2.41 -8.36
C GLU A 6 -19.72 -2.11 -8.87
N THR A 7 -19.60 -1.84 -10.16
CA THR A 7 -18.32 -1.57 -10.82
C THR A 7 -18.26 -0.08 -11.15
N VAL A 8 -17.14 0.57 -10.81
CA VAL A 8 -16.89 1.98 -11.08
C VAL A 8 -15.77 2.08 -12.10
N ASP A 9 -16.09 2.63 -13.28
CA ASP A 9 -15.08 2.91 -14.31
C ASP A 9 -14.52 4.32 -14.09
N THR A 10 -13.19 4.42 -13.98
CA THR A 10 -12.45 5.68 -13.82
C THR A 10 -11.46 5.87 -14.97
N PRO A 11 -10.93 7.08 -15.21
CA PRO A 11 -9.85 7.28 -16.18
C PRO A 11 -8.57 6.47 -15.89
N TYR A 12 -8.43 5.97 -14.66
CA TYR A 12 -7.26 5.25 -14.16
C TYR A 12 -7.47 3.73 -14.07
N GLY A 13 -8.65 3.23 -14.43
CA GLY A 13 -8.98 1.81 -14.38
C GLY A 13 -10.39 1.53 -13.89
N ARG A 14 -10.74 0.24 -13.92
CA ARG A 14 -12.02 -0.27 -13.44
C ARG A 14 -11.85 -0.81 -12.01
N PHE A 15 -12.67 -0.32 -11.10
CA PHE A 15 -12.71 -0.80 -9.71
C PHE A 15 -14.00 -1.53 -9.42
N ALA A 16 -13.92 -2.62 -8.63
CA ALA A 16 -15.08 -3.30 -8.09
C ALA A 16 -15.28 -2.92 -6.62
N ARG A 17 -16.53 -2.69 -6.21
CA ARG A 17 -16.90 -2.38 -4.83
C ARG A 17 -16.92 -3.65 -3.96
N ALA A 18 -16.27 -3.61 -2.79
CA ALA A 18 -16.34 -4.64 -1.76
C ALA A 18 -17.50 -4.40 -0.77
N THR A 19 -17.70 -5.34 0.16
CA THR A 19 -18.81 -5.33 1.16
C THR A 19 -18.79 -4.10 2.07
N SER A 20 -17.61 -3.50 2.24
CA SER A 20 -17.35 -2.21 2.87
C SER A 20 -16.79 -1.26 1.81
N GLY A 21 -16.66 0.06 2.04
CA GLY A 21 -16.24 1.08 1.06
C GLY A 21 -14.87 0.93 0.35
N LEU A 22 -14.31 -0.27 0.26
CA LEU A 22 -13.12 -0.60 -0.50
C LEU A 22 -13.47 -0.84 -1.98
N PHE A 23 -12.66 -0.28 -2.85
CA PHE A 23 -12.71 -0.40 -4.29
C PHE A 23 -11.38 -0.95 -4.80
N VAL A 24 -11.39 -2.07 -5.52
CA VAL A 24 -10.16 -2.80 -5.91
C VAL A 24 -9.98 -2.86 -7.42
N ALA A 25 -8.76 -2.63 -7.89
CA ALA A 25 -8.28 -2.94 -9.23
C ALA A 25 -7.22 -4.06 -9.16
N GLY A 26 -7.40 -5.11 -9.95
CA GLY A 26 -6.51 -6.27 -9.94
C GLY A 26 -5.15 -6.03 -10.61
N GLY A 27 -4.17 -6.85 -10.23
CA GLY A 27 -2.77 -6.78 -10.65
C GLY A 27 -1.84 -7.09 -9.48
N ASP A 28 -0.53 -7.11 -9.74
CA ASP A 28 0.50 -7.21 -8.69
C ASP A 28 1.36 -5.93 -8.73
N PRO A 29 1.31 -5.06 -7.70
CA PRO A 29 0.50 -5.17 -6.49
C PRO A 29 -0.99 -4.90 -6.73
N GLU A 30 -1.83 -5.34 -5.80
CA GLU A 30 -3.24 -4.97 -5.74
C GLU A 30 -3.37 -3.46 -5.48
N LEU A 31 -4.23 -2.77 -6.24
CA LEU A 31 -4.50 -1.35 -6.05
C LEU A 31 -5.89 -1.15 -5.46
N ALA A 32 -5.95 -0.48 -4.32
CA ALA A 32 -7.18 -0.31 -3.56
C ALA A 32 -7.45 1.16 -3.20
N VAL A 33 -8.73 1.52 -3.17
CA VAL A 33 -9.22 2.79 -2.63
C VAL A 33 -10.23 2.48 -1.53
N SER A 34 -9.99 2.93 -0.32
CA SER A 34 -10.86 2.74 0.83
C SER A 34 -11.57 4.03 1.19
N THR A 35 -12.84 4.14 0.76
CA THR A 35 -13.67 5.32 0.96
C THR A 35 -15.14 4.97 1.14
N GLN A 36 -15.82 5.65 2.06
CA GLN A 36 -17.27 5.52 2.19
C GLN A 36 -18.03 6.32 1.12
N SER A 37 -17.33 7.09 0.29
CA SER A 37 -17.91 7.99 -0.71
C SER A 37 -17.44 7.64 -2.12
N ALA A 38 -18.34 7.05 -2.92
CA ALA A 38 -18.06 6.76 -4.33
C ALA A 38 -17.65 8.01 -5.13
N GLY A 39 -18.13 9.20 -4.73
CA GLY A 39 -17.77 10.46 -5.37
C GLY A 39 -16.30 10.87 -5.19
N ARG A 40 -15.60 10.30 -4.22
CA ARG A 40 -14.16 10.57 -3.97
C ARG A 40 -13.23 9.63 -4.71
N VAL A 41 -13.73 8.53 -5.25
CA VAL A 41 -12.91 7.55 -5.98
C VAL A 41 -12.06 8.20 -7.10
N PRO A 42 -12.55 9.17 -7.91
CA PRO A 42 -11.71 9.81 -8.91
C PRO A 42 -10.50 10.59 -8.35
N GLU A 43 -10.70 11.29 -7.23
CA GLU A 43 -9.64 12.03 -6.51
C GLU A 43 -8.60 11.07 -5.93
N LEU A 44 -9.06 10.03 -5.23
CA LEU A 44 -8.19 9.05 -4.59
C LEU A 44 -7.46 8.17 -5.62
N ALA A 45 -8.10 7.85 -6.75
CA ALA A 45 -7.46 7.14 -7.85
C ALA A 45 -6.31 7.96 -8.48
N ALA A 46 -6.36 9.30 -8.41
CA ALA A 46 -5.23 10.13 -8.85
C ALA A 46 -3.99 9.94 -7.97
N ARG A 47 -4.16 9.59 -6.69
CA ARG A 47 -3.05 9.20 -5.79
C ARG A 47 -2.43 7.87 -6.21
N LEU A 48 -3.25 6.86 -6.54
CA LEU A 48 -2.76 5.60 -7.11
C LEU A 48 -1.98 5.85 -8.42
N ALA A 49 -2.44 6.76 -9.27
CA ALA A 49 -1.72 7.14 -10.47
C ALA A 49 -0.36 7.83 -10.18
N ALA A 50 -0.25 8.56 -9.06
CA ALA A 50 1.03 9.12 -8.62
C ALA A 50 2.00 8.02 -8.17
N PHE A 51 1.53 7.02 -7.41
CA PHE A 51 2.31 5.83 -7.09
C PHE A 51 2.78 5.11 -8.37
N ALA A 52 1.87 4.85 -9.32
CA ALA A 52 2.14 4.12 -10.55
C ALA A 52 3.20 4.78 -11.46
N ARG A 53 3.47 6.08 -11.29
CA ARG A 53 4.55 6.79 -12.01
C ARG A 53 5.94 6.45 -11.50
N ALA A 54 6.08 6.01 -10.25
CA ALA A 54 7.39 5.73 -9.64
C ALA A 54 7.33 4.58 -8.62
N PRO A 55 6.76 3.41 -8.95
CA PRO A 55 6.45 2.37 -7.97
C PRO A 55 7.70 1.92 -7.18
N ARG A 56 8.83 1.73 -7.87
CA ARG A 56 10.10 1.34 -7.24
C ARG A 56 10.60 2.32 -6.18
N ALA A 57 10.40 3.62 -6.40
CA ALA A 57 10.83 4.64 -5.45
C ALA A 57 9.92 4.70 -4.21
N TRP A 58 8.62 4.42 -4.39
CA TRP A 58 7.69 4.27 -3.26
C TRP A 58 7.99 3.01 -2.46
N THR A 59 8.14 1.87 -3.13
CA THR A 59 8.50 0.60 -2.48
C THR A 59 9.80 0.72 -1.72
N ARG A 60 10.86 1.29 -2.31
CA ARG A 60 12.15 1.46 -1.62
C ARG A 60 12.02 2.31 -0.35
N ARG A 61 11.28 3.42 -0.40
CA ARG A 61 11.04 4.24 0.79
C ARG A 61 10.26 3.50 1.87
N ALA A 62 9.29 2.66 1.46
CA ALA A 62 8.54 1.83 2.40
C ALA A 62 9.44 0.79 3.06
N THR A 63 10.22 0.01 2.30
CA THR A 63 11.13 -1.00 2.88
C THR A 63 12.17 -0.36 3.78
N ASP A 64 12.75 0.77 3.38
CA ASP A 64 13.70 1.50 4.21
C ASP A 64 13.07 1.99 5.52
N ALA A 65 11.82 2.49 5.46
CA ALA A 65 11.08 2.92 6.65
C ALA A 65 10.81 1.77 7.62
N VAL A 66 10.45 0.59 7.11
CA VAL A 66 10.26 -0.62 7.94
C VAL A 66 11.55 -0.97 8.68
N VAL A 67 12.67 -1.08 7.97
CA VAL A 67 13.96 -1.40 8.61
C VAL A 67 14.33 -0.37 9.66
N ARG A 68 14.20 0.92 9.34
CA ARG A 68 14.52 2.00 10.27
C ARG A 68 13.63 2.01 11.50
N ALA A 69 12.36 1.62 11.38
CA ALA A 69 11.42 1.57 12.50
C ALA A 69 11.71 0.42 13.47
N PHE A 70 12.22 -0.72 12.98
CA PHE A 70 12.41 -1.94 13.77
C PHE A 70 13.87 -2.29 14.09
N SER A 71 14.84 -1.56 13.55
CA SER A 71 16.26 -1.76 13.83
C SER A 71 16.70 -1.12 15.14
N GLU A 72 17.61 -1.77 15.86
CA GLU A 72 18.31 -1.21 17.02
C GLU A 72 19.46 -0.29 16.56
N GLY A 73 19.12 0.92 16.10
CA GLY A 73 20.08 1.93 15.64
C GLY A 73 19.97 2.25 14.16
N GLU A 74 20.94 2.99 13.63
CA GLU A 74 20.95 3.36 12.21
C GLU A 74 21.31 2.14 11.35
N PRO A 75 20.41 1.67 10.47
CA PRO A 75 20.69 0.53 9.61
C PRO A 75 21.79 0.84 8.60
N SER A 76 22.58 -0.16 8.29
CA SER A 76 23.59 -0.08 7.24
C SER A 76 22.94 -0.08 5.85
N ALA A 77 23.73 0.28 4.83
CA ALA A 77 23.26 0.17 3.45
C ALA A 77 22.91 -1.27 3.05
N SER A 78 23.60 -2.28 3.61
CA SER A 78 23.29 -3.70 3.35
C SER A 78 21.94 -4.07 3.92
N ASP A 79 21.64 -3.63 5.15
CA ASP A 79 20.36 -3.93 5.80
C ASP A 79 19.18 -3.36 5.00
N LEU A 80 19.34 -2.16 4.45
CA LEU A 80 18.34 -1.52 3.58
C LEU A 80 18.18 -2.25 2.24
N ASP A 81 19.28 -2.71 1.65
CA ASP A 81 19.25 -3.44 0.37
C ASP A 81 18.69 -4.86 0.53
N GLU A 82 18.99 -5.54 1.63
CA GLU A 82 18.43 -6.85 1.98
C GLU A 82 16.93 -6.75 2.21
N ALA A 83 16.46 -5.79 3.01
CA ALA A 83 15.03 -5.60 3.21
C ALA A 83 14.29 -5.20 1.92
N ALA A 84 14.92 -4.44 1.03
CA ALA A 84 14.34 -4.13 -0.28
C ALA A 84 14.22 -5.36 -1.20
N ALA A 85 14.97 -6.44 -0.93
CA ALA A 85 14.87 -7.70 -1.64
C ALA A 85 13.87 -8.67 -0.99
N ASP A 86 13.78 -8.67 0.34
CA ASP A 86 12.94 -9.58 1.11
C ASP A 86 11.49 -9.10 1.23
N LEU A 87 11.27 -7.80 1.41
CA LEU A 87 9.94 -7.21 1.55
C LEU A 87 9.31 -6.94 0.18
N ARG A 88 8.17 -7.58 -0.08
CA ARG A 88 7.45 -7.49 -1.36
C ARG A 88 6.21 -6.64 -1.20
N LEU A 89 5.95 -5.76 -2.15
CA LEU A 89 4.74 -4.95 -2.14
C LEU A 89 3.54 -5.77 -2.62
N GLU A 90 2.57 -5.97 -1.74
CA GLU A 90 1.35 -6.74 -2.02
C GLU A 90 0.17 -5.82 -2.35
N THR A 91 -0.03 -4.76 -1.57
CA THR A 91 -1.17 -3.85 -1.78
C THR A 91 -0.77 -2.40 -1.64
N VAL A 92 -1.30 -1.57 -2.53
CA VAL A 92 -1.27 -0.10 -2.43
C VAL A 92 -2.68 0.37 -2.19
N GLU A 93 -2.93 0.89 -1.00
CA GLU A 93 -4.24 1.38 -0.59
C GLU A 93 -4.23 2.89 -0.44
N VAL A 94 -5.21 3.57 -1.05
CA VAL A 94 -5.47 4.99 -0.76
C VAL A 94 -6.66 5.09 0.18
N ARG A 95 -6.43 5.65 1.36
CA ARG A 95 -7.46 5.83 2.39
C ARG A 95 -8.29 7.09 2.11
N ASP A 96 -9.42 7.23 2.82
CA ASP A 96 -10.35 8.35 2.63
C ASP A 96 -9.70 9.71 2.92
N ASP A 97 -8.70 9.77 3.77
CA ASP A 97 -7.95 11.01 4.03
C ASP A 97 -6.89 11.34 2.95
N GLY A 98 -6.79 10.55 1.87
CA GLY A 98 -5.83 10.77 0.79
C GLY A 98 -4.48 10.08 1.01
N ALA A 99 -4.24 9.53 2.20
CA ALA A 99 -3.00 8.84 2.51
C ALA A 99 -2.83 7.57 1.68
N VAL A 100 -1.60 7.30 1.30
CA VAL A 100 -1.20 6.08 0.59
C VAL A 100 -0.59 5.12 1.59
N VAL A 101 -1.11 3.90 1.69
CA VAL A 101 -0.59 2.84 2.55
C VAL A 101 -0.04 1.73 1.65
N LEU A 102 1.23 1.40 1.84
CA LEU A 102 1.89 0.27 1.19
C LEU A 102 1.92 -0.89 2.17
N HIS A 103 1.24 -1.97 1.84
CA HIS A 103 1.23 -3.23 2.58
C HIS A 103 2.27 -4.17 1.98
N LEU A 104 3.21 -4.62 2.81
CA LEU A 104 4.37 -5.40 2.38
C LEU A 104 4.32 -6.81 2.95
N GLU A 105 4.60 -7.84 2.16
CA GLU A 105 4.82 -9.20 2.64
C GLU A 105 6.31 -9.45 2.92
N ASP A 106 6.59 -10.17 4.00
CA ASP A 106 7.91 -10.76 4.26
C ASP A 106 8.12 -12.02 3.42
N GLY A 107 8.81 -11.87 2.29
CA GLY A 107 9.02 -12.94 1.32
C GLY A 107 10.06 -13.98 1.75
N CYS A 108 10.89 -13.71 2.77
CA CYS A 108 11.81 -14.69 3.34
C CYS A 108 11.23 -15.37 4.59
N GLY A 109 10.27 -14.71 5.26
CA GLY A 109 9.54 -15.24 6.40
C GLY A 109 10.36 -15.27 7.70
N GLU A 110 11.44 -14.51 7.74
CA GLU A 110 12.38 -14.45 8.87
C GLU A 110 12.22 -13.16 9.69
N HIS A 111 11.61 -12.12 9.13
CA HIS A 111 11.50 -10.79 9.73
C HIS A 111 10.20 -10.59 10.50
N PHE A 112 9.09 -11.18 10.04
CA PHE A 112 7.77 -11.05 10.65
C PHE A 112 7.14 -12.41 10.97
N MET A 113 6.36 -12.46 12.04
CA MET A 113 5.58 -13.66 12.38
C MET A 113 4.58 -13.96 11.26
N GLN A 114 4.31 -15.24 11.01
CA GLN A 114 3.29 -15.63 10.03
C GLN A 114 1.94 -14.98 10.33
N GLY A 115 1.33 -14.39 9.30
CA GLY A 115 0.08 -13.67 9.40
C GLY A 115 0.23 -12.24 9.91
N TYR A 116 1.45 -11.76 10.13
CA TYR A 116 1.74 -10.36 10.39
C TYR A 116 2.50 -9.76 9.22
N TRP A 117 2.15 -8.53 8.84
CA TRP A 117 2.79 -7.84 7.73
C TRP A 117 3.04 -6.36 8.06
N PRO A 118 4.19 -5.80 7.67
CA PRO A 118 4.42 -4.37 7.83
C PRO A 118 3.60 -3.55 6.83
N ALA A 119 3.10 -2.41 7.30
CA ALA A 119 2.47 -1.40 6.46
C ALA A 119 3.11 -0.03 6.68
N VAL A 120 3.27 0.72 5.59
CA VAL A 120 3.87 2.06 5.62
C VAL A 120 2.88 3.07 5.07
N ARG A 121 2.56 4.07 5.88
CA ARG A 121 1.64 5.15 5.54
C ARG A 121 2.42 6.39 5.11
N PHE A 122 2.03 6.91 3.96
CA PHE A 122 2.50 8.16 3.40
C PHE A 122 1.40 9.21 3.42
N ASP A 123 1.77 10.43 3.74
CA ASP A 123 0.86 11.57 3.69
C ASP A 123 0.68 12.12 2.26
N ASP A 124 0.06 13.30 2.22
CA ASP A 124 -0.27 13.97 0.98
C ASP A 124 0.95 14.47 0.20
N ASP A 125 2.04 14.80 0.89
CA ASP A 125 3.32 15.23 0.32
C ASP A 125 4.21 14.04 -0.06
N GLY A 126 3.80 12.83 0.35
CA GLY A 126 4.49 11.59 0.08
C GLY A 126 5.60 11.31 1.11
N ASP A 127 5.54 11.94 2.27
CA ASP A 127 6.43 11.68 3.40
C ASP A 127 5.89 10.50 4.23
N VAL A 128 6.81 9.70 4.78
CA VAL A 128 6.44 8.60 5.67
C VAL A 128 6.01 9.17 7.01
N VAL A 129 4.76 8.90 7.39
CA VAL A 129 4.18 9.40 8.64
C VAL A 129 3.92 8.30 9.66
N GLU A 130 3.84 7.04 9.23
CA GLU A 130 3.59 5.91 10.12
C GLU A 130 4.13 4.60 9.53
N VAL A 131 4.63 3.74 10.41
CA VAL A 131 4.98 2.35 10.12
C VAL A 131 4.26 1.48 11.16
N THR A 132 3.48 0.51 10.70
CA THR A 132 2.71 -0.41 11.55
C THR A 132 3.03 -1.86 11.20
N VAL A 133 2.64 -2.78 12.09
CA VAL A 133 2.53 -4.21 11.80
C VAL A 133 1.07 -4.60 11.98
N GLU A 134 0.47 -5.16 10.94
CA GLU A 134 -0.94 -5.56 10.88
C GLU A 134 -1.08 -7.10 10.92
N ALA A 135 -2.30 -7.60 11.13
CA ALA A 135 -2.65 -9.03 11.20
C ALA A 135 -4.11 -9.31 10.78
#